data_AF-A0A7X7LGE3-F1
#
_entry.id   AF-A0A7X7LGE3-F1
#
_cell.length_a   1.000
_cell.length_b   1.000
_cell.length_c   1.000
_cell.angle_alpha   90.00
_cell.angle_beta   90.00
_cell.angle_gamma   90.00
#
_symmetry.space_group_name_H-M   'P 1'
#
loop_
_entity.id
_entity.type
_entity.pdbx_description
1 polymer ?
#
loop_
_entity_poly.entity_id
_entity_poly.type
_entity_poly.pdbx_seq_one_letter_code
_entity_poly.pdbx_strand_id
1 'polypeptide(L)'
;QYHENGEVHLKATYKDDMLDGPYTIFYDSGKQAISGAYVADKRNGDWFFYTTSGEVKKRQLYKNGDLIKEQIFIEEKEEEIPESPNIVPFEDF
;
A
#
# COMPACT_ATOMS: atom_id res chain seq x y z
N GLN A 1 -8.11 -2.67 16.37
CA GLN A 1 -6.70 -3.09 16.47
C GLN A 1 -6.19 -3.32 15.05
N TYR A 2 -5.52 -2.34 14.45
CA TYR A 2 -4.59 -2.44 13.32
C TYR A 2 -3.58 -1.30 13.45
N HIS A 3 -2.34 -1.57 13.06
CA HIS A 3 -1.11 -1.09 13.68
C HIS A 3 -0.55 0.23 13.14
N GLU A 4 -0.12 1.09 14.07
CA GLU A 4 1.12 1.91 14.16
C GLU A 4 1.75 2.66 12.98
N ASN A 5 1.30 2.59 11.72
CA ASN A 5 2.00 3.26 10.62
C ASN A 5 1.07 4.16 9.80
N GLY A 6 0.92 5.42 10.24
CA GLY A 6 0.43 6.54 9.42
C GLY A 6 -1.00 6.40 8.90
N GLU A 7 -1.92 7.17 9.48
CA GLU A 7 -3.36 7.17 9.24
C GLU A 7 -3.74 7.08 7.73
N VAL A 8 -4.30 5.95 7.32
CA VAL A 8 -4.88 5.75 5.99
C VAL A 8 -6.33 5.29 6.12
N HIS A 9 -7.18 5.72 5.19
CA HIS A 9 -8.59 5.31 5.17
C HIS A 9 -8.81 4.18 4.17
N LEU A 10 -9.50 3.12 4.60
CA LEU A 10 -9.84 1.98 3.76
C LEU A 10 -11.32 2.04 3.34
N LYS A 11 -11.58 1.86 2.05
CA LYS A 11 -12.89 1.58 1.48
C LYS A 11 -12.87 0.25 0.75
N ALA A 12 -13.63 -0.72 1.26
CA ALA A 12 -13.71 -2.05 0.69
C ALA A 12 -15.16 -2.55 0.68
N THR A 13 -15.51 -3.34 -0.32
CA THR A 13 -16.80 -4.03 -0.41
C THR A 13 -16.65 -5.48 0.04
N TYR A 14 -17.57 -5.92 0.89
CA TYR A 14 -17.66 -7.30 1.35
C TYR A 14 -18.96 -7.93 0.87
N LYS A 15 -18.89 -9.19 0.47
CA LYS A 15 -20.01 -10.04 0.12
C LYS A 15 -19.80 -11.42 0.74
N ASP A 16 -20.79 -11.89 1.49
CA ASP A 16 -20.73 -13.19 2.19
C ASP A 16 -19.46 -13.33 3.06
N ASP A 17 -19.13 -12.27 3.81
CA ASP A 17 -17.92 -12.12 4.65
C ASP A 17 -16.57 -12.18 3.91
N MET A 18 -16.58 -12.18 2.57
CA MET A 18 -15.38 -12.12 1.73
C MET A 18 -15.26 -10.76 1.05
N LEU A 19 -14.03 -10.29 0.83
CA LEU A 19 -13.77 -9.13 -0.03
C LEU A 19 -14.18 -9.46 -1.46
N ASP A 20 -15.17 -8.73 -1.95
CA ASP A 20 -15.70 -8.89 -3.30
C ASP A 20 -16.18 -7.54 -3.82
N GLY A 21 -15.45 -7.01 -4.81
CA GLY A 21 -15.69 -5.72 -5.42
C GLY A 21 -14.54 -4.72 -5.22
N PRO A 22 -14.84 -3.42 -5.36
CA PRO A 22 -13.81 -2.38 -5.35
C PRO A 22 -13.14 -2.25 -3.99
N TYR A 23 -11.83 -2.02 -4.03
CA TYR A 23 -10.97 -1.81 -2.88
C TYR A 23 -10.12 -0.57 -3.10
N THR A 24 -10.11 0.35 -2.15
CA THR A 24 -9.36 1.60 -2.25
C THR A 24 -8.85 2.00 -0.89
N ILE A 25 -7.56 2.31 -0.83
CA ILE A 25 -6.91 2.92 0.34
C ILE A 25 -6.63 4.38 -0.02
N PHE A 26 -6.89 5.28 0.90
CA PHE A 26 -6.61 6.70 0.80
C PHE A 26 -5.57 7.11 1.84
N TYR A 27 -4.66 8.00 1.47
CA TYR A 27 -3.84 8.74 2.41
C TYR A 27 -4.72 9.62 3.31
N ASP A 28 -4.18 10.03 4.45
CA ASP A 28 -4.82 11.01 5.35
C ASP A 28 -5.24 12.30 4.63
N SER A 29 -4.46 12.72 3.63
CA SER A 29 -4.78 13.85 2.75
C SER A 29 -6.08 13.67 1.92
N GLY A 30 -6.71 12.50 1.96
CA GLY A 30 -7.88 12.12 1.16
C GLY A 30 -7.55 11.67 -0.26
N LYS A 31 -6.28 11.72 -0.68
CA LYS A 31 -5.83 11.22 -1.98
C LYS A 31 -5.75 9.70 -1.99
N GLN A 32 -6.01 9.07 -3.13
CA GLN A 32 -5.86 7.62 -3.28
C GLN A 32 -4.40 7.22 -3.10
N ALA A 33 -4.16 6.21 -2.28
CA ALA A 33 -2.88 5.55 -2.11
C ALA A 33 -2.84 4.25 -2.92
N ILE A 34 -3.92 3.47 -2.87
CA ILE A 34 -4.04 2.19 -3.58
C ILE A 34 -5.46 2.07 -4.12
N SER A 35 -5.62 1.59 -5.35
CA SER A 35 -6.92 1.22 -5.91
C SER A 35 -6.85 -0.12 -6.64
N GLY A 36 -7.93 -0.89 -6.56
CA GLY A 36 -8.05 -2.17 -7.23
C GLY A 36 -9.38 -2.83 -6.92
N ALA A 37 -9.46 -4.14 -7.20
CA ALA A 37 -10.62 -4.94 -6.88
C ALA A 37 -10.22 -6.31 -6.31
N TYR A 38 -11.09 -6.81 -5.45
CA TYR A 38 -11.08 -8.19 -4.98
C TYR A 38 -12.24 -8.96 -5.60
N VAL A 39 -12.05 -10.25 -5.80
CA VAL A 39 -13.08 -11.22 -6.16
C VAL A 39 -12.85 -12.44 -5.28
N ALA A 40 -13.82 -12.79 -4.44
CA ALA A 40 -13.69 -13.88 -3.45
C ALA A 40 -12.35 -13.85 -2.68
N ASP A 41 -12.06 -12.74 -1.99
CA ASP A 41 -10.83 -12.48 -1.20
C ASP A 41 -9.51 -12.43 -1.99
N LYS A 42 -9.58 -12.55 -3.32
CA LYS A 42 -8.38 -12.54 -4.17
C LYS A 42 -8.30 -11.26 -4.99
N ARG A 43 -7.11 -10.66 -5.01
CA ARG A 43 -6.83 -9.52 -5.90
C ARG A 43 -7.10 -9.92 -7.35
N ASN A 44 -7.83 -9.09 -8.06
CA ASN A 44 -8.18 -9.36 -9.44
C ASN A 44 -8.26 -8.07 -10.26
N GLY A 45 -7.72 -8.10 -11.48
CA GLY A 45 -7.62 -6.94 -12.35
C GLY A 45 -6.41 -6.05 -12.06
N ASP A 46 -6.45 -4.83 -12.57
CA ASP A 46 -5.39 -3.85 -12.37
C ASP A 46 -5.44 -3.25 -10.96
N TRP A 47 -4.28 -3.23 -10.32
CA TRP A 47 -4.00 -2.61 -9.04
C TRP A 47 -3.06 -1.43 -9.26
N PHE A 48 -3.47 -0.26 -8.82
CA PHE A 48 -2.71 0.98 -8.96
C PHE A 48 -2.24 1.44 -7.59
N PHE A 49 -0.97 1.83 -7.53
CA PHE A 49 -0.33 2.43 -6.37
C PHE A 49 0.03 3.85 -6.76
N TYR A 50 -0.39 4.79 -5.94
CA TYR A 50 -0.24 6.21 -6.20
C TYR A 50 0.77 6.81 -5.21
N THR A 51 1.34 7.96 -5.57
CA THR A 51 2.14 8.79 -4.66
C THR A 51 1.24 9.69 -3.84
N THR A 52 1.77 10.34 -2.80
CA THR A 52 1.05 11.40 -2.05
C THR A 52 0.70 12.62 -2.92
N SER A 53 1.35 12.77 -4.07
CA SER A 53 0.97 13.76 -5.09
C SER A 53 -0.29 13.36 -5.85
N GLY A 54 -0.61 12.06 -5.94
CA GLY A 54 -1.72 11.49 -6.70
C GLY A 54 -1.32 10.88 -8.04
N GLU A 55 -0.02 10.78 -8.32
CA GLU A 55 0.51 10.19 -9.55
C GLU A 55 0.63 8.67 -9.42
N VAL A 56 0.40 7.91 -10.50
CA VAL A 56 0.57 6.45 -10.46
C VAL A 56 2.06 6.12 -10.36
N LYS A 57 2.48 5.59 -9.21
CA LYS A 57 3.82 5.07 -8.96
C LYS A 57 4.02 3.72 -9.64
N LYS A 58 3.02 2.84 -9.52
CA LYS A 58 3.11 1.45 -9.96
C LYS A 58 1.75 0.88 -10.34
N ARG A 59 1.73 -0.03 -11.30
CA ARG A 59 0.58 -0.85 -11.66
C ARG A 59 0.94 -2.33 -11.59
N GLN A 60 0.04 -3.12 -11.00
CA GLN A 60 0.14 -4.56 -10.92
C GLN A 60 -1.12 -5.19 -11.49
N LEU A 61 -1.02 -6.13 -12.42
CA LEU A 61 -2.15 -6.90 -12.91
C LEU A 61 -2.21 -8.21 -12.14
N TYR A 62 -3.32 -8.44 -11.46
CA TYR A 62 -3.59 -9.69 -10.76
C TYR A 62 -4.69 -10.50 -11.44
N LYS A 63 -4.57 -11.83 -11.36
CA LYS A 63 -5.64 -12.76 -11.75
C LYS A 63 -5.75 -13.83 -10.68
N ASN A 64 -6.92 -13.92 -10.03
CA ASN A 64 -7.17 -14.88 -8.95
C ASN A 64 -6.13 -14.83 -7.81
N GLY A 65 -5.60 -13.64 -7.51
CA GLY A 65 -4.58 -13.43 -6.47
C GLY A 65 -3.14 -13.56 -6.96
N ASP A 66 -2.91 -14.10 -8.15
CA ASP A 66 -1.58 -14.24 -8.74
C ASP A 66 -1.17 -12.96 -9.47
N LEU A 67 0.05 -12.48 -9.20
CA LEU A 67 0.62 -11.36 -9.92
C LEU A 67 1.02 -11.81 -11.33
N ILE A 68 0.35 -11.27 -12.33
CA ILE A 68 0.60 -11.57 -13.75
C ILE A 68 1.63 -10.60 -14.33
N LYS A 69 1.55 -9.33 -13.96
CA LYS A 69 2.41 -8.29 -14.51
C LYS A 69 2.61 -7.16 -13.53
N GLU A 70 3.81 -6.61 -13.49
CA GLU A 70 4.13 -5.37 -12.78
C GLU A 70 4.70 -4.35 -13.75
N GLN A 71 4.35 -3.08 -13.53
CA GLN A 71 4.86 -1.93 -14.26
C GLN A 71 5.12 -0.80 -13.28
N ILE A 72 6.37 -0.38 -13.18
CA ILE A 72 6.80 0.74 -12.36
C ILE A 72 6.86 1.98 -13.26
N PHE A 73 6.23 3.06 -12.83
CA PHE A 73 6.23 4.35 -13.53
C PHE A 73 7.13 5.36 -12.83
N ILE A 74 7.17 5.30 -11.50
CA ILE A 74 8.01 6.16 -10.67
C ILE A 74 8.84 5.26 -9.76
N GLU A 75 10.15 5.26 -9.99
CA GLU A 75 11.12 4.68 -9.07
C GLU A 75 11.33 5.67 -7.93
N GLU A 76 10.63 5.49 -6.82
CA GLU A 76 11.10 6.08 -5.57
C GLU A 76 12.36 5.31 -5.19
N LYS A 77 13.52 5.98 -5.27
CA LYS A 77 14.70 5.50 -4.55
C LYS A 77 14.27 5.42 -3.09
N GLU A 78 14.26 4.21 -2.53
CA GLU A 78 14.22 4.08 -1.07
C GLU A 78 15.40 4.88 -0.55
N GLU A 79 15.10 6.04 0.05
CA GLU A 79 16.05 6.73 0.88
C GLU A 79 16.26 5.78 2.05
N GLU A 80 17.36 5.01 2.02
CA GLU A 80 17.78 4.17 3.13
C GLU A 80 17.69 5.04 4.38
N ILE A 81 16.73 4.76 5.25
CA ILE A 81 16.65 5.40 6.56
C ILE A 81 17.98 5.00 7.21
N PRO A 82 18.95 5.92 7.40
CA PRO A 82 20.17 5.52 8.08
C PRO A 82 19.72 5.03 9.44
N GLU A 83 19.98 3.75 9.71
CA GLU A 83 19.67 3.14 10.99
C GLU A 83 20.18 4.10 12.06
N SER A 84 19.24 4.64 12.84
CA SER A 84 19.56 5.72 13.79
C SER A 84 20.82 5.31 14.56
N PRO A 85 21.86 6.16 14.64
CA PRO A 85 23.10 5.76 15.25
C PRO A 85 22.79 5.28 16.67
N ASN A 86 23.10 4.01 16.90
CA ASN A 86 23.01 3.36 18.20
C ASN A 86 23.62 4.32 19.23
N ILE A 87 22.78 4.88 20.09
CA ILE A 87 23.23 5.75 21.17
C ILE A 87 24.05 4.84 22.07
N VAL A 88 25.37 4.92 21.98
CA VAL A 88 26.26 4.25 22.95
C VAL A 88 25.86 4.77 24.34
N PRO A 89 25.49 3.90 25.28
CA PRO A 89 25.20 4.35 26.63
C PRO A 89 26.48 5.01 27.17
N PHE A 90 26.32 6.24 27.62
CA PHE A 90 27.36 7.02 28.28
C PHE A 90 27.85 6.20 29.48
N GLU A 91 29.10 5.71 29.45
CA GLU A 91 29.70 5.08 30.62
C GLU A 91 29.92 6.17 31.69
N ASP A 92 29.24 6.01 32.82
CA ASP A 92 29.45 6.83 34.02
C ASP A 92 30.89 6.61 34.54
N PHE A 93 31.58 7.72 34.78
CA PHE A 93 32.88 7.81 35.46
C PHE A 93 32.78 7.56 36.96
#